data_AF-A0A1V3XZ13-F1
#
_entry.id   AF-A0A1V3XZ13-F1
#
_cell.length_a   1.000
_cell.length_b   1.000
_cell.length_c   1.000
_cell.angle_alpha   90.00
_cell.angle_beta   90.00
_cell.angle_gamma   90.00
#
_symmetry.space_group_name_H-M   'P 1'
#
loop_
_entity.id
_entity.type
_entity.pdbx_description
1 polymer ?
#
loop_
_entity_poly.entity_id
_entity_poly.type
_entity_poly.pdbx_seq_one_letter_code
_entity_poly.pdbx_strand_id
1 'polypeptide(L)'
;MNHRDAEIENLAEKIALSARELSGQIDHDRRLPDELVASLNGAGLLRATMPREVDALELAPGVALRCAEAIARGDASAGWCVSIAITSALLVAYLPASSREEMFGGGPRNGHGVAAGVWARGARRAPLTAASWCPGAGRSAAGSATRT
;
A
#
# COMPACT_ATOMS: atom_id res chain seq x y z
N MET A 1 -14.32 21.14 -4.67
CA MET A 1 -13.76 20.23 -3.65
C MET A 1 -14.95 19.66 -2.90
N ASN A 2 -15.15 18.34 -2.90
CA ASN A 2 -16.25 17.74 -2.15
C ASN A 2 -15.85 17.57 -0.68
N HIS A 3 -16.82 17.55 0.24
CA HIS A 3 -16.57 17.50 1.69
C HIS A 3 -15.62 16.35 2.09
N ARG A 4 -15.82 15.17 1.48
CA ARG A 4 -14.98 13.98 1.68
C ARG A 4 -13.51 14.18 1.28
N ASP A 5 -13.27 14.91 0.20
CA ASP A 5 -11.90 15.20 -0.27
C ASP A 5 -11.18 16.11 0.74
N ALA A 6 -11.89 17.09 1.29
CA ALA A 6 -11.35 17.96 2.33
C ALA A 6 -11.08 17.19 3.64
N GLU A 7 -11.95 16.27 4.02
CA GLU A 7 -11.76 15.42 5.21
C GLU A 7 -10.48 14.57 5.10
N ILE A 8 -10.25 13.91 3.95
CA ILE A 8 -9.07 13.07 3.77
C ILE A 8 -7.78 13.89 3.65
N GLU A 9 -7.82 15.06 3.00
CA GLU A 9 -6.68 15.98 2.94
C GLU A 9 -6.31 16.48 4.36
N ASN A 10 -7.30 16.86 5.17
CA ASN A 10 -7.07 17.23 6.58
C ASN A 10 -6.49 16.07 7.41
N LEU A 11 -6.91 14.84 7.15
CA LEU A 11 -6.35 13.65 7.81
C LEU A 11 -4.89 13.43 7.41
N ALA A 12 -4.56 13.63 6.12
CA ALA A 12 -3.19 13.55 5.62
C ALA A 12 -2.29 14.61 6.26
N GLU A 13 -2.79 15.84 6.47
CA GLU A 13 -2.06 16.88 7.20
C GLU A 13 -1.77 16.50 8.66
N LYS A 14 -2.73 15.88 9.36
CA LYS A 14 -2.49 15.37 10.72
C LYS A 14 -1.41 14.29 10.75
N ILE A 15 -1.47 13.36 9.79
CA ILE A 15 -0.44 12.30 9.67
C ILE A 15 0.93 12.90 9.32
N ALA A 16 0.98 13.99 8.53
CA ALA A 16 2.21 14.68 8.22
C ALA A 16 2.90 15.24 9.47
N LEU A 17 2.14 15.70 10.46
CA LEU A 17 2.71 16.15 11.75
C LEU A 17 3.40 14.98 12.48
N SER A 18 2.73 13.83 12.59
CA SER A 18 3.33 12.63 13.18
C SER A 18 4.53 12.12 12.38
N ALA A 19 4.46 12.17 11.05
CA ALA A 19 5.58 11.78 10.19
C ALA A 19 6.81 12.67 10.41
N ARG A 20 6.61 13.98 10.63
CA ARG A 20 7.68 14.93 10.95
C ARG A 20 8.35 14.60 12.29
N GLU A 21 7.57 14.28 13.32
CA GLU A 21 8.08 13.89 14.64
C GLU A 21 8.91 12.59 14.56
N LEU A 22 8.50 11.67 13.69
CA LEU A 22 9.14 10.36 13.50
C LEU A 22 10.27 10.36 12.46
N SER A 23 10.51 11.46 11.74
CA SER A 23 11.45 11.50 10.61
C SER A 23 12.88 11.06 11.01
N GLY A 24 13.36 11.46 12.19
CA GLY A 24 14.65 10.98 12.69
C GLY A 24 14.71 9.47 12.92
N GLN A 25 13.62 8.86 13.40
CA GLN A 25 13.51 7.41 13.55
C GLN A 25 13.43 6.71 12.20
N ILE A 26 12.67 7.27 11.25
CA ILE A 26 12.55 6.76 9.88
C ILE A 26 13.92 6.67 9.20
N ASP A 27 14.71 7.73 9.33
CA ASP A 27 16.06 7.79 8.75
C ASP A 27 17.02 6.81 9.42
N HIS A 28 16.99 6.71 10.75
CA HIS A 28 17.82 5.77 11.50
C HIS A 28 17.50 4.31 11.18
N ASP A 29 16.22 3.93 11.21
CA ASP A 29 15.77 2.55 11.02
C ASP A 29 15.66 2.14 9.55
N ARG A 30 15.74 3.11 8.64
CA ARG A 30 15.53 2.92 7.19
C ARG A 30 14.18 2.28 6.88
N ARG A 31 13.18 2.56 7.72
CA ARG A 31 11.85 1.95 7.71
C ARG A 31 10.84 2.89 8.36
N LEU A 32 9.60 2.89 7.87
CA LEU A 32 8.50 3.56 8.54
C LEU A 32 8.15 2.85 9.86
N PRO A 33 8.06 3.57 11.00
CA PRO A 33 7.56 3.03 12.26
C PRO A 33 6.17 2.40 12.11
N ASP A 34 5.91 1.34 12.86
CA ASP A 34 4.67 0.55 12.73
C ASP A 34 3.42 1.39 13.05
N GLU A 35 3.53 2.35 13.96
CA GLU A 35 2.44 3.28 14.30
C GLU A 35 2.07 4.22 13.13
N LEU A 36 3.06 4.66 12.36
CA LEU A 36 2.84 5.52 11.20
C LEU A 36 2.19 4.70 10.07
N VAL A 37 2.66 3.47 9.85
CA VAL A 37 2.05 2.53 8.90
C VAL A 37 0.62 2.20 9.29
N ALA A 38 0.34 1.99 10.58
CA ALA A 38 -1.00 1.75 11.09
C ALA A 38 -1.91 2.97 10.87
N SER A 39 -1.41 4.17 11.10
CA SER A 39 -2.14 5.42 10.85
C SER A 39 -2.47 5.61 9.36
N LEU A 40 -1.51 5.36 8.47
CA LEU A 40 -1.71 5.41 7.01
C LEU A 40 -2.72 4.37 6.51
N ASN A 41 -2.69 3.15 7.08
CA ASN A 41 -3.65 2.10 6.77
C ASN A 41 -5.06 2.43 7.31
N GLY A 42 -5.16 2.88 8.56
CA GLY A 42 -6.43 3.26 9.20
C GLY A 42 -7.09 4.43 8.50
N ALA A 43 -6.30 5.35 7.95
CA ALA A 43 -6.77 6.44 7.08
C ALA A 43 -7.21 5.98 5.68
N GLY A 44 -6.92 4.74 5.29
CA GLY A 44 -7.19 4.22 3.95
C GLY A 44 -6.26 4.76 2.86
N LEU A 45 -5.21 5.52 3.21
CA LEU A 45 -4.33 6.20 2.24
C LEU A 45 -3.47 5.23 1.43
N LEU A 46 -3.12 4.08 2.00
CA LEU A 46 -2.39 3.03 1.28
C LEU A 46 -3.25 2.26 0.27
N ARG A 47 -4.56 2.51 0.25
CA ARG A 47 -5.54 1.88 -0.66
C ARG A 47 -6.43 2.93 -1.33
N ALA A 48 -6.05 4.20 -1.28
CA ALA A 48 -6.93 5.34 -1.55
C ALA A 48 -7.60 5.31 -2.94
N THR A 49 -6.94 4.77 -3.96
CA THR A 49 -7.42 4.73 -5.35
C THR A 49 -7.97 3.38 -5.77
N MET A 50 -8.00 2.39 -4.86
CA MET A 50 -8.62 1.10 -5.17
C MET A 50 -10.14 1.26 -5.35
N PRO A 51 -10.78 0.38 -6.13
CA PRO A 51 -12.24 0.41 -6.34
C PRO A 51 -13.05 0.20 -5.06
N ARG A 52 -14.27 0.74 -5.00
CA ARG A 52 -15.18 0.56 -3.83
C ARG A 52 -15.55 -0.89 -3.57
N GLU A 53 -15.51 -1.74 -4.59
CA GLU A 53 -15.82 -3.17 -4.49
C GLU A 53 -14.88 -3.94 -3.55
N VAL A 54 -13.76 -3.34 -3.13
CA VAL A 54 -12.83 -3.87 -2.13
C VAL A 54 -12.78 -3.04 -0.85
N ASP A 55 -13.87 -2.32 -0.57
CA ASP A 55 -14.05 -1.45 0.59
C ASP A 55 -12.97 -0.37 0.72
N ALA A 56 -12.60 0.22 -0.42
CA ALA A 56 -11.63 1.32 -0.50
C ALA A 56 -12.31 2.66 -0.85
N LEU A 57 -11.52 3.73 -0.77
CA LEU A 57 -12.02 5.10 -0.91
C LEU A 57 -12.38 5.49 -2.35
N GLU A 58 -11.74 4.84 -3.34
CA GLU A 58 -11.87 5.15 -4.77
C GLU A 58 -11.71 6.65 -5.05
N LEU A 59 -10.67 7.25 -4.46
CA LEU A 59 -10.34 8.65 -4.65
C LEU A 59 -9.86 8.92 -6.06
N ALA A 60 -10.18 10.12 -6.57
CA ALA A 60 -9.56 10.61 -7.79
C ALA A 60 -8.02 10.70 -7.59
N PRO A 61 -7.20 10.30 -8.58
CA PRO A 61 -5.75 10.26 -8.45
C PRO A 61 -5.14 11.59 -7.99
N GLY A 62 -5.68 12.72 -8.45
CA GLY A 62 -5.22 14.05 -8.04
C GLY A 62 -5.44 14.36 -6.56
N VAL A 63 -6.54 13.89 -5.97
CA VAL A 63 -6.81 14.05 -4.52
C VAL A 63 -5.84 13.19 -3.71
N ALA A 64 -5.67 11.93 -4.12
CA ALA A 64 -4.76 11.01 -3.45
C ALA A 64 -3.30 11.51 -3.49
N LEU A 65 -2.85 12.03 -4.65
CA LEU A 65 -1.50 12.60 -4.77
C LEU A 65 -1.30 13.85 -3.92
N ARG A 66 -2.32 14.71 -3.76
CA ARG A 66 -2.23 15.84 -2.81
C ARG A 66 -2.09 15.38 -1.36
N CYS A 67 -2.74 14.28 -0.98
CA CYS A 67 -2.53 13.67 0.34
C CYS A 67 -1.09 13.17 0.50
N ALA A 68 -0.54 12.50 -0.52
CA ALA A 68 0.86 12.06 -0.50
C ALA A 68 1.83 13.25 -0.42
N GLU A 69 1.56 14.34 -1.14
CA GLU A 69 2.34 15.58 -1.07
C GLU A 69 2.26 16.21 0.32
N ALA A 70 1.08 16.26 0.94
CA ALA A 70 0.90 16.77 2.30
C ALA A 70 1.76 15.98 3.31
N ILE A 71 1.74 14.65 3.22
CA ILE A 71 2.58 13.77 4.06
C ILE A 71 4.07 13.98 3.77
N ALA A 72 4.46 14.16 2.50
CA ALA A 72 5.84 14.43 2.10
C ALA A 72 6.41 15.70 2.71
N ARG A 73 5.58 16.70 3.05
CA ARG A 73 6.02 17.91 3.78
C ARG A 73 6.44 17.61 5.22
N GLY A 74 5.92 16.53 5.82
CA GLY A 74 6.34 16.04 7.13
C GLY A 74 7.55 15.13 7.05
N ASP A 75 7.49 14.12 6.18
CA ASP A 75 8.59 13.20 5.88
C ASP A 75 8.53 12.72 4.41
N ALA A 76 9.62 12.94 3.67
CA ALA A 76 9.67 12.64 2.24
C ALA A 76 9.58 11.13 1.95
N SER A 77 10.15 10.27 2.81
CA SER A 77 10.11 8.81 2.65
C SER A 77 8.70 8.27 2.84
N ALA A 78 7.97 8.77 3.85
CA ALA A 78 6.57 8.44 4.09
C ALA A 78 5.69 8.88 2.91
N GLY A 79 5.84 10.11 2.43
CA GLY A 79 5.10 10.61 1.27
C GLY A 79 5.37 9.79 0.01
N TRP A 80 6.63 9.37 -0.21
CA TRP A 80 7.00 8.48 -1.31
C TRP A 80 6.32 7.11 -1.20
N CYS A 81 6.35 6.47 -0.03
CA CYS A 81 5.67 5.19 0.20
C CYS A 81 4.16 5.27 -0.12
N VAL A 82 3.50 6.36 0.30
CA VAL A 82 2.09 6.59 0.02
C VAL A 82 1.84 6.80 -1.48
N SER A 83 2.70 7.54 -2.17
CA SER A 83 2.61 7.73 -3.63
C SER A 83 2.76 6.40 -4.40
N ILE A 84 3.69 5.53 -4.00
CA ILE A 84 3.84 4.19 -4.59
C ILE A 84 2.59 3.32 -4.33
N ALA A 85 2.04 3.37 -3.13
CA ALA A 85 0.81 2.65 -2.80
C ALA A 85 -0.38 3.14 -3.65
N ILE A 86 -0.57 4.46 -3.78
CA ILE A 86 -1.62 5.10 -4.59
C ILE A 86 -1.51 4.70 -6.06
N THR A 87 -0.31 4.77 -6.64
CA THR A 87 -0.10 4.43 -8.06
C THR A 87 -0.27 2.93 -8.32
N SER A 88 0.16 2.09 -7.39
CA SER A 88 -0.05 0.63 -7.48
C SER A 88 -1.52 0.26 -7.29
N ALA A 89 -2.23 0.94 -6.40
CA ALA A 89 -3.65 0.73 -6.11
C ALA A 89 -4.56 1.00 -7.32
N LEU A 90 -4.18 1.91 -8.23
CA LEU A 90 -4.91 2.13 -9.49
C LEU A 90 -4.96 0.86 -10.36
N LEU A 91 -3.93 0.02 -10.30
CA LEU A 91 -3.85 -1.21 -11.10
C LEU A 91 -4.84 -2.27 -10.63
N VAL A 92 -5.33 -2.19 -9.38
CA VAL A 92 -6.30 -3.13 -8.81
C VAL A 92 -7.63 -3.09 -9.58
N ALA A 93 -7.97 -1.95 -10.18
CA ALA A 93 -9.14 -1.82 -11.06
C ALA A 93 -9.06 -2.72 -12.30
N TYR A 94 -7.85 -3.08 -12.76
CA TYR A 94 -7.64 -3.89 -13.96
C TYR A 94 -7.60 -5.40 -13.70
N LEU A 95 -7.62 -5.84 -12.44
CA LEU A 95 -7.68 -7.26 -12.10
C LEU A 95 -9.05 -7.86 -12.44
N PRO A 96 -9.12 -9.17 -12.79
CA PRO A 96 -10.38 -9.91 -12.79
C PRO A 96 -11.07 -9.81 -11.43
N ALA A 97 -12.40 -9.75 -11.42
CA ALA A 97 -13.17 -9.53 -10.18
C ALA A 97 -12.85 -10.56 -9.09
N SER A 98 -12.72 -11.85 -9.46
CA SER A 98 -12.37 -12.92 -8.51
C SER A 98 -11.02 -12.70 -7.85
N SER A 99 -9.98 -12.36 -8.61
CA SER A 99 -8.64 -12.06 -8.08
C SER A 99 -8.63 -10.79 -7.24
N ARG A 100 -9.41 -9.78 -7.65
CA ARG A 100 -9.54 -8.53 -6.90
C ARG A 100 -10.14 -8.78 -5.51
N GLU A 101 -11.25 -9.51 -5.45
CA GLU A 101 -11.95 -9.85 -4.20
C GLU A 101 -11.08 -10.76 -3.31
N GLU A 102 -10.44 -11.77 -3.90
CA GLU A 102 -9.55 -12.68 -3.19
C GLU A 102 -8.39 -11.95 -2.52
N MET A 103 -7.74 -11.02 -3.23
CA MET A 103 -6.53 -10.35 -2.75
C MET A 103 -6.81 -9.12 -1.89
N PHE A 104 -7.91 -8.40 -2.13
CA PHE A 104 -8.14 -7.07 -1.57
C PHE A 104 -9.51 -6.89 -0.88
N GLY A 105 -10.44 -7.85 -1.02
CA GLY A 105 -11.76 -7.76 -0.39
C GLY A 105 -11.72 -7.86 1.14
N GLY A 106 -12.76 -7.37 1.83
CA GLY A 106 -12.86 -7.32 3.30
C GLY A 106 -13.22 -8.64 4.00
N GLY A 107 -12.94 -9.79 3.38
CA GLY A 107 -13.27 -11.10 3.95
C GLY A 107 -12.41 -11.48 5.16
N PRO A 108 -12.86 -12.37 6.05
CA PRO A 108 -12.13 -12.75 7.28
C PRO A 108 -10.79 -13.48 7.02
N ARG A 109 -10.49 -13.87 5.77
CA ARG A 109 -9.21 -14.46 5.36
C ARG A 109 -8.25 -13.45 4.71
N ASN A 110 -8.73 -12.26 4.40
CA ASN A 110 -8.10 -11.30 3.53
C ASN A 110 -8.02 -9.97 4.31
N GLY A 111 -6.82 -9.64 4.78
CA GLY A 111 -6.58 -8.29 5.31
C GLY A 111 -6.81 -7.24 4.21
N HIS A 112 -6.98 -5.98 4.60
CA HIS A 112 -7.01 -4.84 3.69
C HIS A 112 -5.67 -4.75 2.90
N GLY A 113 -5.53 -5.56 1.85
CA GLY A 113 -4.29 -5.73 1.11
C GLY A 113 -3.82 -4.42 0.49
N VAL A 114 -2.51 -4.20 0.49
CA VAL A 114 -1.87 -3.05 -0.17
C VAL A 114 -1.17 -3.54 -1.42
N ALA A 115 -1.47 -2.91 -2.56
CA ALA A 115 -0.77 -3.21 -3.80
C ALA A 115 0.59 -2.53 -3.81
N ALA A 116 1.62 -3.25 -4.25
CA ALA A 116 2.96 -2.70 -4.48
C ALA A 116 3.52 -3.26 -5.79
N GLY A 117 3.93 -2.38 -6.70
CA GLY A 117 4.53 -2.74 -7.98
C GLY A 117 6.02 -2.41 -8.04
N VAL A 118 6.82 -3.36 -8.54
CA VAL A 118 8.22 -3.13 -8.92
C VAL A 118 8.36 -3.42 -10.41
N TRP A 119 8.74 -2.41 -11.19
CA TRP A 119 8.84 -2.50 -12.66
C TRP A 119 10.24 -2.91 -13.16
N ALA A 120 11.13 -3.32 -12.26
CA ALA A 120 12.44 -3.82 -12.62
C ALA A 120 12.32 -5.20 -13.31
N ARG A 121 13.05 -5.41 -14.42
CA ARG A 121 13.10 -6.68 -15.18
C ARG A 121 13.98 -7.74 -14.49
N GLY A 122 13.74 -7.99 -13.20
CA GLY A 122 14.51 -8.94 -12.39
C GLY A 122 13.76 -10.20 -11.97
N ALA A 123 12.44 -10.21 -12.12
CA ALA A 123 11.61 -11.32 -11.65
C ALA A 123 11.78 -12.55 -12.55
N ARG A 124 12.16 -13.69 -11.96
CA ARG A 124 12.04 -15.00 -12.58
C ARG A 124 10.73 -15.63 -12.14
N ARG A 125 9.85 -15.96 -13.09
CA ARG A 125 8.62 -16.69 -12.81
C ARG A 125 8.94 -18.18 -12.75
N ALA A 126 8.79 -18.78 -11.57
CA ALA A 126 8.75 -20.23 -11.46
C ALA A 126 7.38 -20.75 -11.92
N PRO A 127 7.29 -21.92 -12.58
CA PRO A 127 6.02 -22.55 -12.86
C PRO A 127 5.30 -22.86 -11.54
N LEU A 128 4.02 -22.46 -11.45
CA LEU A 128 3.20 -22.81 -10.31
C LEU A 128 2.84 -24.29 -10.40
N THR A 129 3.47 -25.13 -9.58
CA THR A 129 2.99 -26.49 -9.34
C THR A 129 1.91 -26.44 -8.25
N ALA A 130 0.99 -27.41 -8.22
CA ALA A 130 -0.10 -27.45 -7.25
C ALA A 130 0.34 -27.35 -5.76
N ALA A 131 1.62 -27.63 -5.46
CA ALA A 131 2.21 -27.51 -4.12
C ALA A 131 2.82 -26.12 -3.81
N SER A 132 3.00 -25.26 -4.81
CA SER A 132 3.72 -23.97 -4.68
C SER A 132 2.83 -22.78 -4.27
N TRP A 133 1.51 -22.97 -4.30
CA TRP A 133 0.56 -21.97 -3.88
C TRP A 133 -0.24 -22.48 -2.68
N CYS A 134 0.20 -22.09 -1.48
CA CYS A 134 -0.58 -22.22 -0.25
C CYS A 134 -1.09 -20.83 0.15
N PRO A 135 -2.39 -20.54 0.05
CA PRO A 135 -2.93 -19.26 0.51
C PRO A 135 -2.73 -19.13 2.03
N GLY A 136 -2.12 -18.01 2.47
CA GLY A 136 -1.87 -17.69 3.88
C GLY A 136 -0.41 -17.74 4.34
N ALA A 137 0.53 -18.21 3.52
CA ALA A 137 1.95 -18.18 3.86
C ALA A 137 2.63 -16.93 3.28
N GLY A 138 2.57 -15.81 4.00
CA GLY A 138 3.47 -14.68 3.78
C GLY A 138 4.90 -15.06 4.13
N ARG A 139 5.60 -15.77 3.24
CA ARG A 139 7.06 -15.94 3.23
C ARG A 139 7.50 -16.42 1.85
N SER A 140 8.34 -15.62 1.18
CA SER A 140 9.15 -16.10 0.06
C SER A 140 10.01 -17.27 0.54
N ALA A 141 9.68 -18.49 0.12
CA ALA A 141 10.57 -19.63 0.24
C ALA A 141 11.68 -19.52 -0.82
N ALA A 142 12.60 -18.57 -0.64
CA ALA A 142 13.89 -18.59 -1.32
C ALA A 142 14.87 -19.42 -0.48
N GLY A 143 14.62 -20.74 -0.43
CA GLY A 143 15.63 -21.69 0.02
C GLY A 143 16.71 -21.79 -1.06
N SER A 144 17.92 -21.35 -0.73
CA SER A 144 19.13 -21.55 -1.53
C SER A 144 19.34 -23.04 -1.80
N ALA A 145 19.04 -23.49 -3.02
CA ALA A 145 19.48 -24.79 -3.51
C ALA A 145 20.89 -24.65 -4.08
N THR A 146 21.90 -24.80 -3.21
CA THR A 146 23.24 -25.23 -3.61
C THR A 146 23.25 -26.76 -3.74
N ARG A 147 23.49 -27.25 -4.97
CA ARG A 147 24.04 -28.56 -5.36
C ARG A 147 23.87 -28.68 -6.88
N THR A 148 24.85 -29.06 -7.69
CA THR A 148 26.12 -29.79 -7.53
C THR A 148 27.07 -29.31 -8.60
#